data_AF-A0A5P9CGN4-F1
#
_entry.id   AF-A0A5P9CGN4-F1
#
_cell.length_a   1.000
_cell.length_b   1.000
_cell.length_c   1.000
_cell.angle_alpha   90.00
_cell.angle_beta   90.00
_cell.angle_gamma   90.00
#
_symmetry.space_group_name_H-M   'P 1'
#
loop_
_entity.id
_entity.type
_entity.pdbx_description
1 polymer ?
#
loop_
_entity_poly.entity_id
_entity_poly.type
_entity_poly.pdbx_seq_one_letter_code
_entity_poly.pdbx_strand_id
1 'polypeptide(L)'
;MKSLGLFFLLALSTFSSIAGTCKNCKVASIGTGPYYGEECIDTNDCAVVKVSGGNLTRASCNGYTAWHYVLDLSTEAGKATYSQLTVAFTTGALVTIHGRDSCKLYKSNGGIEDLLYMYYAPKN
;
A
#
# COMPACT_ATOMS: atom_id res chain seq x y z
N MET A 1 11.57 -35.49 47.04
CA MET A 1 11.70 -35.79 45.60
C MET A 1 11.34 -34.55 44.79
N LYS A 2 12.17 -34.24 43.80
CA LYS A 2 12.15 -33.03 42.96
C LYS A 2 11.02 -33.12 41.93
N SER A 3 10.31 -32.03 41.66
CA SER A 3 9.80 -31.75 40.32
C SER A 3 9.56 -30.26 40.18
N LEU A 4 10.52 -29.63 39.51
CA LEU A 4 10.52 -28.26 39.03
C LEU A 4 9.44 -28.15 37.94
N GLY A 5 8.34 -27.43 38.19
CA GLY A 5 7.30 -27.16 37.19
C GLY A 5 7.83 -26.16 36.16
N LEU A 6 8.20 -26.68 34.99
CA LEU A 6 8.82 -25.96 33.89
C LEU A 6 7.84 -24.96 33.25
N PHE A 7 8.35 -23.74 33.06
CA PHE A 7 7.86 -22.64 32.25
C PHE A 7 7.09 -23.06 30.97
N PHE A 8 5.92 -22.47 30.75
CA PHE A 8 5.43 -22.18 29.40
C PHE A 8 4.74 -20.80 29.40
N LEU A 9 5.57 -19.75 29.44
CA LEU A 9 5.16 -18.39 29.08
C LEU A 9 4.94 -18.36 27.57
N LEU A 10 3.69 -18.61 27.16
CA LEU A 10 3.24 -18.43 25.78
C LEU A 10 3.18 -16.92 25.51
N ALA A 11 4.31 -16.32 25.16
CA ALA A 11 4.37 -14.94 24.70
C ALA A 11 3.59 -14.86 23.37
N LEU A 12 2.38 -14.29 23.41
CA LEU A 12 1.69 -13.81 22.23
C LEU A 12 2.59 -12.74 21.58
N SER A 13 3.40 -13.14 20.61
CA SER A 13 4.06 -12.20 19.72
C SER A 13 2.98 -11.55 18.86
N THR A 14 2.52 -10.37 19.29
CA THR A 14 1.74 -9.48 18.43
C THR A 14 2.66 -9.09 17.28
N PHE A 15 2.49 -9.74 16.12
CA PHE A 15 3.15 -9.31 14.90
C PHE A 15 2.57 -7.94 14.55
N SER A 16 3.28 -6.86 14.92
CA SER A 16 3.01 -5.54 14.36
C SER A 16 3.34 -5.63 12.87
N SER A 17 2.31 -5.67 12.03
CA SER A 17 2.50 -5.49 10.60
C SER A 17 3.01 -4.06 10.36
N ILE A 18 3.83 -3.89 9.31
CA ILE A 18 4.53 -2.64 9.04
C ILE A 18 3.90 -2.06 7.78
N ALA A 19 3.27 -0.89 7.93
CA ALA A 19 2.72 -0.15 6.80
C ALA A 19 3.78 0.09 5.71
N GLY A 20 3.37 -0.08 4.45
CA GLY A 20 4.25 0.23 3.33
C GLY A 20 4.55 1.73 3.28
N THR A 21 5.79 2.11 3.00
CA THR A 21 6.15 3.53 2.81
C THR A 21 7.05 3.69 1.61
N CYS A 22 6.93 4.83 0.93
CA CYS A 22 7.84 5.21 -0.14
C CYS A 22 8.23 6.65 0.07
N LYS A 23 9.50 6.95 0.31
CA LYS A 23 9.99 8.34 0.45
C LYS A 23 10.84 8.72 -0.75
N ASN A 24 10.60 9.91 -1.32
CA ASN A 24 11.29 10.41 -2.51
C ASN A 24 11.22 9.45 -3.72
N CYS A 25 10.05 8.87 -3.93
CA CYS A 25 9.83 7.89 -4.99
C CYS A 25 9.20 8.52 -6.23
N LYS A 26 9.34 7.87 -7.38
CA LYS A 26 8.58 8.20 -8.59
C LYS A 26 7.37 7.29 -8.72
N VAL A 27 6.24 7.83 -9.14
CA VAL A 27 5.14 7.02 -9.65
C VAL A 27 5.58 6.43 -10.99
N ALA A 28 5.73 5.11 -11.07
CA ALA A 28 6.28 4.39 -12.21
C ALA A 28 5.18 3.87 -13.15
N SER A 29 4.02 3.51 -12.61
CA SER A 29 2.85 3.11 -13.39
C SER A 29 1.59 3.26 -12.55
N ILE A 30 0.47 3.47 -13.24
CA ILE A 30 -0.88 3.51 -12.68
C ILE A 30 -1.74 2.56 -13.52
N GLY A 31 -2.46 1.65 -12.87
CA GLY A 31 -3.44 0.77 -13.50
C GLY A 31 -4.85 1.16 -13.07
N THR A 32 -5.74 1.40 -14.03
CA THR A 32 -7.17 1.69 -13.83
C THR A 32 -8.02 1.09 -14.95
N GLY A 33 -9.34 1.09 -14.76
CA GLY A 33 -10.30 0.56 -15.72
C GLY A 33 -10.88 -0.80 -15.30
N PRO A 34 -11.79 -1.38 -16.11
CA PRO A 34 -12.60 -2.53 -15.71
C PRO A 34 -11.79 -3.72 -15.19
N TYR A 35 -10.66 -4.03 -15.84
CA TYR A 35 -9.76 -5.10 -15.42
C TYR A 35 -9.26 -4.94 -13.97
N TYR A 36 -8.94 -3.70 -13.55
CA TYR A 36 -8.52 -3.45 -12.17
C TYR A 36 -9.72 -3.27 -11.24
N GLY A 37 -10.81 -2.68 -11.76
CA GLY A 37 -12.07 -2.44 -11.05
C GLY A 37 -12.75 -3.70 -10.53
N GLU A 38 -12.81 -4.76 -11.34
CA GLU A 38 -13.46 -6.03 -10.97
C GLU A 38 -12.73 -6.77 -9.84
N GLU A 39 -11.42 -6.53 -9.73
CA GLU A 39 -10.57 -7.08 -8.68
C GLU A 39 -10.66 -6.29 -7.38
N CYS A 40 -11.31 -5.14 -7.34
CA CYS A 40 -11.46 -4.41 -6.08
C CYS A 40 -12.45 -5.13 -5.14
N ILE A 41 -12.29 -4.90 -3.84
CA ILE A 41 -13.20 -5.41 -2.80
C ILE A 41 -14.17 -4.28 -2.43
N ASP A 42 -15.47 -4.58 -2.36
CA ASP A 42 -16.57 -3.68 -2.00
C ASP A 42 -16.77 -2.44 -2.89
N THR A 43 -15.94 -2.26 -3.91
CA THR A 43 -16.05 -1.24 -4.97
C THR A 43 -15.75 -1.89 -6.32
N ASN A 44 -16.17 -1.25 -7.41
CA ASN A 44 -15.78 -1.61 -8.79
C ASN A 44 -14.85 -0.56 -9.42
N ASP A 45 -14.37 0.39 -8.62
CA ASP A 45 -13.58 1.52 -9.07
C ASP A 45 -12.41 1.72 -8.11
N CYS A 46 -11.27 1.10 -8.43
CA CYS A 46 -10.01 1.33 -7.74
C CYS A 46 -8.87 1.50 -8.74
N ALA A 47 -7.81 2.17 -8.28
CA ALA A 47 -6.57 2.31 -9.01
C ALA A 47 -5.45 1.58 -8.27
N VAL A 48 -4.55 0.94 -9.03
CA VAL A 48 -3.32 0.35 -8.50
C VAL A 48 -2.12 1.18 -8.93
N VAL A 49 -1.14 1.31 -8.03
CA VAL A 49 -0.01 2.23 -8.20
C VAL A 49 1.28 1.47 -7.99
N LYS A 50 2.19 1.63 -8.96
CA LYS A 50 3.57 1.16 -8.85
C LYS A 50 4.48 2.35 -8.67
N VAL A 51 5.36 2.27 -7.68
CA VAL A 51 6.40 3.27 -7.43
C VAL A 51 7.79 2.68 -7.67
N SER A 52 8.77 3.56 -7.85
CA SER A 52 10.18 3.18 -8.07
C SER A 52 11.14 4.23 -7.52
N GLY A 53 12.38 3.82 -7.25
CA GLY A 53 13.40 4.67 -6.64
C GLY A 53 13.09 5.02 -5.18
N GLY A 54 13.86 5.98 -4.64
CA GLY A 54 13.69 6.44 -3.26
C GLY A 54 13.92 5.35 -2.21
N ASN A 55 13.34 5.56 -1.04
CA ASN A 55 13.32 4.59 0.06
C ASN A 55 11.94 3.93 0.12
N LEU A 56 11.82 2.77 -0.53
CA LEU A 56 10.60 1.96 -0.58
C LEU A 56 10.67 0.82 0.45
N THR A 57 9.68 0.76 1.32
CA THR A 57 9.37 -0.36 2.20
C THR A 57 8.00 -0.91 1.83
N ARG A 58 7.91 -2.21 1.56
CA ARG A 58 6.62 -2.87 1.26
C ARG A 58 5.93 -3.28 2.55
N ALA A 59 4.61 -3.18 2.56
CA ALA A 59 3.81 -3.72 3.66
C ALA A 59 3.96 -5.24 3.70
N SER A 60 3.99 -5.82 4.91
CA SER A 60 4.04 -7.28 5.06
C SER A 60 2.78 -7.95 4.53
N CYS A 61 1.64 -7.23 4.53
CA CYS A 61 0.41 -7.74 3.96
C CYS A 61 0.42 -7.77 2.43
N ASN A 62 1.31 -7.05 1.73
CA ASN A 62 1.27 -6.92 0.27
C ASN A 62 2.11 -8.02 -0.41
N GLY A 63 1.44 -9.10 -0.79
CA GLY A 63 1.99 -10.23 -1.54
C GLY A 63 2.02 -10.04 -3.05
N TYR A 64 1.33 -9.05 -3.61
CA TYR A 64 1.29 -8.83 -5.05
C TYR A 64 2.45 -7.96 -5.55
N THR A 65 3.54 -8.58 -5.97
CA THR A 65 4.81 -7.88 -6.27
C THR A 65 4.72 -6.82 -7.37
N ALA A 66 3.77 -6.94 -8.31
CA ALA A 66 3.66 -6.02 -9.44
C ALA A 66 3.20 -4.60 -9.05
N TRP A 67 2.38 -4.47 -8.01
CA TRP A 67 1.80 -3.20 -7.54
C TRP A 67 2.19 -2.94 -6.09
N HIS A 68 2.28 -1.67 -5.71
CA HIS A 68 2.68 -1.28 -4.36
C HIS A 68 1.51 -0.80 -3.53
N TYR A 69 0.59 -0.05 -4.15
CA TYR A 69 -0.55 0.53 -3.46
C TYR A 69 -1.83 0.39 -4.28
N VAL A 70 -2.98 0.38 -3.61
CA VAL A 70 -4.31 0.48 -4.19
C VAL A 70 -5.09 1.60 -3.52
N LEU A 71 -5.94 2.30 -4.26
CA LEU A 71 -6.84 3.33 -3.74
C LEU A 71 -8.25 3.18 -4.30
N ASP A 72 -9.25 3.39 -3.45
CA ASP A 72 -10.67 3.35 -3.81
C ASP A 72 -11.12 4.66 -4.47
N LEU A 73 -11.42 4.61 -5.77
CA LEU A 73 -11.84 5.74 -6.57
C LEU A 73 -13.33 6.06 -6.43
N SER A 74 -14.12 5.25 -5.72
CA SER A 74 -15.51 5.59 -5.42
C SER A 74 -15.64 6.78 -4.45
N THR A 75 -14.59 7.08 -3.69
CA THR A 75 -14.54 8.16 -2.70
C THR A 75 -13.94 9.45 -3.26
N GLU A 76 -14.40 10.61 -2.79
CA GLU A 76 -13.83 11.91 -3.18
C GLU A 76 -12.36 12.05 -2.77
N ALA A 77 -11.97 11.52 -1.61
CA ALA A 77 -10.59 11.48 -1.16
C ALA A 77 -9.71 10.62 -2.08
N GLY A 78 -10.23 9.48 -2.53
CA GLY A 78 -9.56 8.61 -3.50
C GLY A 78 -9.38 9.29 -4.85
N LYS A 79 -10.42 9.92 -5.41
CA LYS A 79 -10.34 10.69 -6.67
C LYS A 79 -9.34 11.84 -6.58
N ALA A 80 -9.33 12.58 -5.47
CA ALA A 80 -8.39 13.67 -5.24
C ALA A 80 -6.94 13.16 -5.15
N THR A 81 -6.72 12.06 -4.45
CA THR A 81 -5.40 11.40 -4.34
C THR A 81 -4.95 10.87 -5.71
N TYR A 82 -5.85 10.24 -6.46
CA TYR A 82 -5.61 9.75 -7.81
C TYR A 82 -5.18 10.87 -8.75
N SER A 83 -5.88 12.01 -8.73
CA SER A 83 -5.51 13.19 -9.51
C SER A 83 -4.07 13.63 -9.20
N GLN A 84 -3.69 13.71 -7.93
CA GLN A 84 -2.31 14.05 -7.54
C GLN A 84 -1.29 13.00 -8.02
N LEU A 85 -1.61 11.71 -7.92
CA LEU A 85 -0.75 10.63 -8.42
C LEU A 85 -0.56 10.70 -9.94
N THR A 86 -1.60 11.04 -10.71
CA THR A 86 -1.49 11.20 -12.17
C THR A 86 -0.64 12.41 -12.54
N VAL A 87 -0.73 13.51 -11.80
CA VAL A 87 0.17 14.66 -11.98
C VAL A 87 1.61 14.29 -11.62
N ALA A 88 1.85 13.56 -10.53
CA ALA A 88 3.17 13.06 -10.19
C ALA A 88 3.75 12.12 -11.25
N PHE A 89 2.93 11.22 -11.80
CA PHE A 89 3.30 10.30 -12.87
C PHE A 89 3.70 11.04 -14.14
N THR A 90 2.88 12.00 -14.60
CA THR A 90 3.11 12.76 -15.83
C THR A 90 4.29 13.71 -15.74
N THR A 91 4.50 14.34 -14.57
CA THR A 91 5.60 15.29 -14.36
C THR A 91 6.91 14.63 -13.93
N GLY A 92 6.87 13.35 -13.53
CA GLY A 92 8.00 12.67 -12.90
C GLY A 92 8.38 13.23 -11.52
N ALA A 93 7.47 13.98 -10.89
CA ALA A 93 7.69 14.55 -9.56
C ALA A 93 7.89 13.45 -8.51
N LEU A 94 8.75 13.73 -7.54
CA LEU A 94 8.97 12.84 -6.42
C LEU A 94 7.80 12.94 -5.44
N VAL A 95 7.38 11.79 -4.89
CA VAL A 95 6.31 11.68 -3.92
C VAL A 95 6.79 10.94 -2.67
N THR A 96 6.12 11.24 -1.56
CA THR A 96 6.10 10.36 -0.39
C THR A 96 4.71 9.75 -0.25
N ILE A 97 4.65 8.42 -0.11
CA ILE A 97 3.42 7.65 0.05
C ILE A 97 3.52 6.85 1.36
N HIS A 98 2.42 6.81 2.11
CA HIS A 98 2.25 5.91 3.25
C HIS A 98 1.00 5.04 3.04
N GLY A 99 1.15 3.75 3.30
CA GLY A 99 0.06 2.77 3.30
C GLY A 99 -0.64 2.68 4.66
N ARG A 100 -1.72 1.90 4.71
CA ARG A 100 -2.55 1.68 5.91
C ARG A 100 -2.16 0.44 6.71
N ASP A 101 -1.22 -0.35 6.23
CA ASP A 101 -0.93 -1.71 6.70
C ASP A 101 -2.16 -2.64 6.59
N SER A 102 -2.92 -2.44 5.53
CA SER A 102 -4.17 -3.14 5.24
C SER A 102 -4.16 -3.44 3.75
N CYS A 103 -4.46 -4.68 3.39
CA CYS A 103 -4.49 -5.11 1.99
C CYS A 103 -5.89 -5.61 1.64
N LYS A 104 -6.89 -4.74 1.84
CA LYS A 104 -8.31 -5.10 1.84
C LYS A 104 -9.08 -4.52 0.68
N LEU A 105 -8.49 -3.66 -0.15
CA LEU A 105 -9.18 -3.05 -1.28
C LEU A 105 -9.00 -3.82 -2.60
N TYR A 106 -8.11 -4.82 -2.68
CA TYR A 106 -7.80 -5.51 -3.92
C TYR A 106 -7.66 -7.03 -3.75
N LYS A 107 -8.42 -7.79 -4.53
CA LYS A 107 -8.35 -9.24 -4.66
C LYS A 107 -7.06 -9.59 -5.40
N SER A 108 -6.11 -10.14 -4.67
CA SER A 108 -4.92 -10.75 -5.27
C SER A 108 -4.34 -11.76 -4.29
N ASN A 109 -3.51 -12.69 -4.77
CA ASN A 109 -2.82 -13.65 -3.91
C ASN A 109 -1.85 -12.92 -2.98
N GLY A 110 -2.35 -12.57 -1.80
CA GLY A 110 -1.66 -11.74 -0.82
C GLY A 110 -1.98 -10.25 -0.91
N GLY A 111 -2.99 -9.79 -1.64
CA GLY A 111 -3.44 -8.39 -1.58
C GLY A 111 -2.45 -7.33 -2.11
N ILE A 112 -2.97 -6.11 -2.25
CA ILE A 112 -2.18 -4.88 -2.49
C ILE A 112 -2.45 -3.95 -1.31
N GLU A 113 -1.41 -3.29 -0.82
CA GLU A 113 -1.52 -2.35 0.31
C GLU A 113 -2.43 -1.16 0.00
N ASP A 114 -3.37 -0.89 0.88
CA ASP A 114 -4.30 0.24 0.81
C ASP A 114 -3.53 1.54 1.05
N LEU A 115 -3.64 2.49 0.13
CA LEU A 115 -3.00 3.80 0.24
C LEU A 115 -3.70 4.62 1.34
N LEU A 116 -2.90 5.16 2.29
CA LEU A 116 -3.41 6.05 3.33
C LEU A 116 -3.37 7.51 2.89
N TYR A 117 -2.18 7.99 2.49
CA TYR A 117 -1.99 9.34 1.94
C TYR A 117 -0.76 9.40 1.03
N MET A 118 -0.69 10.48 0.26
CA MET A 118 0.50 10.88 -0.49
C MET A 118 0.72 12.40 -0.39
N TYR A 119 1.97 12.84 -0.58
CA TYR A 119 2.31 14.25 -0.81
C TYR A 119 3.52 14.36 -1.75
N TYR A 120 3.67 15.49 -2.43
CA TYR A 120 4.87 15.77 -3.23
C TYR A 120 6.07 15.97 -2.31
N ALA A 121 7.16 15.24 -2.59
CA ALA A 121 8.40 15.44 -1.88
C ALA A 121 9.00 16.82 -2.26
N PRO A 122 9.58 17.55 -1.29
CA PRO A 122 10.27 18.80 -1.60
C PRO A 122 11.41 18.54 -2.59
N LYS A 123 11.61 19.49 -3.52
CA LYS A 123 12.81 19.50 -4.36
C LYS A 123 13.98 19.87 -3.45
N ASN A 124 14.89 18.92 -3.23
CA ASN A 124 16.20 19.21 -2.65
C ASN A 124 17.05 20.01 -3.65
#